data_AF-A0A3M7EDL5-F1
#
_entry.id   AF-A0A3M7EDL5-F1
#
_cell.length_a   1.000
_cell.length_b   1.000
_cell.length_c   1.000
_cell.angle_alpha   90.00
_cell.angle_beta   90.00
_cell.angle_gamma   90.00
#
_symmetry.space_group_name_H-M   'P 1'
#
loop_
_entity.id
_entity.type
_entity.pdbx_description
1 polymer ?
#
loop_
_entity_poly.entity_id
_entity_poly.type
_entity_poly.pdbx_seq_one_letter_code
_entity_poly.pdbx_strand_id
1 'polypeptide(L)'
;MASTPSEVDHPDILHGDKSENYHQEVIHDHDVTGKAAEAEASNIGHLTEEEKAVEKKLRRKIDSLIMPLVILVYLMNYIDRNNYAAAKLQGLKSDLSIDEKQYQVGLSILFVGYVLMQVPSNLLLNFSGRPSWYLGFFVTAWGLVSLLTSQVKDYGDIVACRFILGVVEAPFFAGVLFYLSKWYTKAELNLRMSIFYSGSLLSGAFGNLIAAGILNGLDGDRGLSAWQWLYIIEGSITMFIGIVIVFVLPDFPHTWKLLSAEMKHVATRRMALDAAEADIDEAGGMSQIKGMKAAFSDPKTWLLAIMYHGTTGAAGFQNFFPSLTEELYPDDKVNALLVVAPPYLFMVMWSLTHGIVSDKLRN
;
A
#
# COMPACT_ATOMS: atom_id res chain seq x y z
N MET A 1 42.67 31.49 -67.12
CA MET A 1 43.69 32.48 -66.70
C MET A 1 43.24 33.04 -65.37
N ALA A 2 44.14 33.04 -64.36
CA ALA A 2 44.05 33.65 -63.03
C ALA A 2 42.94 33.09 -62.09
N SER A 3 43.06 32.87 -60.78
CA SER A 3 44.11 32.70 -59.75
C SER A 3 43.43 33.09 -58.43
N THR A 4 43.60 32.27 -57.40
CA THR A 4 43.20 32.39 -55.97
C THR A 4 43.58 33.74 -55.30
N PRO A 5 43.01 34.16 -54.14
CA PRO A 5 43.30 33.56 -52.81
C PRO A 5 42.17 33.51 -51.76
N SER A 6 42.54 32.81 -50.69
CA SER A 6 41.88 32.32 -49.47
C SER A 6 41.52 33.36 -48.39
N GLU A 7 40.59 32.92 -47.51
CA GLU A 7 40.43 33.17 -46.05
C GLU A 7 40.51 34.60 -45.48
N VAL A 8 39.45 35.04 -44.79
CA VAL A 8 39.51 35.48 -43.37
C VAL A 8 38.16 35.20 -42.69
N ASP A 9 38.26 34.57 -41.53
CA ASP A 9 37.27 34.10 -40.55
C ASP A 9 36.70 35.23 -39.67
N HIS A 10 35.40 35.20 -39.33
CA HIS A 10 34.83 35.90 -38.17
C HIS A 10 33.53 35.19 -37.69
N PRO A 11 33.29 35.17 -36.36
CA PRO A 11 32.70 34.01 -35.68
C PRO A 11 31.17 34.03 -35.61
N ASP A 12 30.58 32.85 -35.79
CA ASP A 12 29.16 32.60 -35.54
C ASP A 12 28.82 32.75 -34.05
N ILE A 13 28.02 33.77 -33.74
CA ILE A 13 27.37 33.95 -32.45
C ILE A 13 26.24 32.94 -32.36
N LEU A 14 26.45 31.92 -31.52
CA LEU A 14 25.47 30.94 -31.07
C LEU A 14 24.22 31.61 -30.49
N HIS A 15 23.12 31.59 -31.22
CA HIS A 15 21.79 31.64 -30.61
C HIS A 15 21.45 30.26 -30.06
N GLY A 16 21.64 30.09 -28.75
CA GLY A 16 21.21 28.90 -28.02
C GLY A 16 19.70 28.83 -27.95
N ASP A 17 19.13 27.84 -28.63
CA ASP A 17 17.75 27.41 -28.47
C ASP A 17 17.63 26.61 -27.16
N LYS A 18 17.13 27.28 -26.11
CA LYS A 18 16.75 26.63 -24.85
C LYS A 18 15.30 26.16 -24.95
N SER A 19 15.09 25.03 -25.63
CA SER A 19 13.96 24.15 -25.34
C SER A 19 14.48 22.98 -24.50
N GLU A 20 14.61 23.19 -23.18
CA GLU A 20 14.84 22.09 -22.25
C GLU A 20 13.58 21.20 -22.23
N ASN A 21 13.66 20.11 -22.99
CA ASN A 21 12.73 18.99 -22.91
C ASN A 21 12.76 18.43 -21.48
N TYR A 22 11.70 18.69 -20.71
CA TYR A 22 11.33 17.86 -19.57
C TYR A 22 10.97 16.47 -20.09
N HIS A 23 11.97 15.61 -20.30
CA HIS A 23 11.73 14.19 -20.48
C HIS A 23 11.19 13.64 -19.15
N GLN A 24 9.91 13.33 -19.18
CA GLN A 24 9.19 12.60 -18.14
C GLN A 24 9.85 11.21 -18.01
N GLU A 25 10.75 11.03 -17.05
CA GLU A 25 11.40 9.75 -16.75
C GLU A 25 10.32 8.77 -16.27
N VAL A 26 9.90 7.90 -17.19
CA VAL A 26 9.09 6.72 -16.89
C VAL A 26 10.01 5.70 -16.25
N ILE A 27 9.71 5.25 -15.03
CA ILE A 27 10.51 4.22 -14.37
C ILE A 27 10.28 2.89 -15.12
N HIS A 28 11.26 2.44 -15.88
CA HIS A 28 11.30 1.06 -16.35
C HIS A 28 12.02 0.19 -15.32
N ASP A 29 11.71 -1.11 -15.24
CA ASP A 29 12.38 -2.02 -14.32
C ASP A 29 13.91 -2.04 -14.53
N HIS A 30 14.35 -1.82 -15.78
CA HIS A 30 15.75 -1.61 -16.17
C HIS A 30 16.42 -0.36 -15.55
N ASP A 31 15.66 0.67 -15.19
CA ASP A 31 16.18 1.90 -14.59
C ASP A 31 16.42 1.74 -13.08
N VAL A 32 15.76 0.76 -12.44
CA VAL A 32 15.86 0.48 -11.00
C VAL A 32 17.01 -0.50 -10.69
N THR A 33 17.25 -1.47 -11.57
CA THR A 33 18.30 -2.50 -11.46
C THR A 33 19.68 -1.98 -11.86
N GLY A 34 19.74 -1.06 -12.82
CA GLY A 34 20.98 -0.48 -13.34
C GLY A 34 21.68 -1.39 -14.34
N LYS A 35 21.96 -0.85 -15.54
CA LYS A 35 22.51 -1.59 -16.71
C LYS A 35 23.76 -2.45 -16.40
N ALA A 36 24.59 -2.02 -15.45
CA ALA A 36 25.79 -2.77 -15.05
C ALA A 36 25.45 -4.02 -14.22
N ALA A 37 24.47 -3.95 -13.33
CA ALA A 37 24.06 -5.09 -12.51
C ALA A 37 23.30 -6.14 -13.34
N GLU A 38 22.56 -5.73 -14.37
CA GLU A 38 21.92 -6.63 -15.32
C GLU A 38 22.94 -7.39 -16.17
N ALA A 39 23.97 -6.71 -16.68
CA ALA A 39 25.05 -7.35 -17.42
C ALA A 39 25.88 -8.32 -16.54
N GLU A 40 26.00 -8.03 -15.25
CA GLU A 40 26.68 -8.91 -14.29
C GLU A 40 25.81 -10.12 -13.92
N ALA A 41 24.51 -9.90 -13.71
CA ALA A 41 23.51 -10.95 -13.46
C ALA A 41 23.39 -11.93 -14.64
N SER A 42 23.46 -11.42 -15.88
CA SER A 42 23.45 -12.27 -17.09
C SER A 42 24.72 -13.11 -17.24
N ASN A 43 25.85 -12.69 -16.66
CA ASN A 43 27.14 -13.41 -16.71
C ASN A 43 27.35 -14.35 -15.51
N ILE A 44 26.84 -13.98 -14.33
CA ILE A 44 26.93 -14.77 -13.08
C ILE A 44 25.52 -14.85 -12.48
N GLY A 45 24.80 -15.92 -12.81
CA GLY A 45 23.41 -16.15 -12.39
C GLY A 45 23.20 -16.46 -10.89
N HIS A 46 24.17 -16.13 -10.02
CA HIS A 46 24.05 -16.31 -8.57
C HIS A 46 24.92 -15.30 -7.81
N LEU A 47 24.57 -15.06 -6.54
CA LEU A 47 25.37 -14.27 -5.60
C LEU A 47 26.53 -15.11 -5.05
N THR A 48 27.69 -14.48 -4.88
CA THR A 48 28.87 -15.05 -4.22
C THR A 48 28.65 -15.21 -2.71
N GLU A 49 29.47 -16.01 -2.02
CA GLU A 49 29.33 -16.23 -0.56
C GLU A 49 29.54 -14.94 0.26
N GLU A 50 30.43 -14.04 -0.19
CA GLU A 50 30.63 -12.74 0.43
C GLU A 50 29.39 -11.85 0.25
N GLU A 51 28.81 -11.82 -0.95
CA GLU A 51 27.57 -11.08 -1.23
C GLU A 51 26.38 -11.63 -0.43
N LYS A 52 26.28 -12.95 -0.21
CA LYS A 52 25.24 -13.55 0.65
C LYS A 52 25.35 -13.08 2.10
N ALA A 53 26.58 -12.91 2.62
CA ALA A 53 26.78 -12.39 3.97
C ALA A 53 26.35 -10.92 4.08
N VAL A 54 26.62 -10.11 3.06
CA VAL A 54 26.16 -8.72 2.94
C VAL A 54 24.64 -8.67 2.78
N GLU A 55 24.07 -9.54 1.97
CA GLU A 55 22.63 -9.64 1.71
C GLU A 55 21.85 -9.89 3.00
N LYS A 56 22.34 -10.77 3.88
CA LYS A 56 21.72 -11.01 5.19
C LYS A 56 21.71 -9.77 6.08
N LYS A 57 22.78 -8.96 6.05
CA LYS A 57 22.86 -7.69 6.79
C LYS A 57 21.92 -6.64 6.18
N LEU A 58 21.87 -6.57 4.85
CA LEU A 58 20.98 -5.71 4.09
C LEU A 58 19.51 -6.00 4.43
N ARG A 59 19.09 -7.27 4.34
CA ARG A 59 17.71 -7.71 4.65
C ARG A 59 17.30 -7.27 6.06
N ARG A 60 18.12 -7.53 7.07
CA ARG A 60 17.83 -7.10 8.46
C ARG A 60 17.67 -5.58 8.59
N LYS A 61 18.49 -4.81 7.88
CA LYS A 61 18.44 -3.35 7.92
C LYS A 61 17.18 -2.81 7.25
N ILE A 62 16.82 -3.35 6.08
CA ILE A 62 15.58 -3.03 5.37
C ILE A 62 14.37 -3.43 6.22
N ASP A 63 14.33 -4.69 6.69
CA ASP A 63 13.25 -5.23 7.52
C ASP A 63 13.04 -4.35 8.77
N SER A 64 14.12 -3.92 9.45
CA SER A 64 14.03 -3.10 10.67
C SER A 64 13.48 -1.69 10.47
N LEU A 65 13.53 -1.16 9.25
CA LEU A 65 13.11 0.20 8.92
C LEU A 65 11.75 0.20 8.21
N ILE A 66 11.63 -0.58 7.14
CA ILE A 66 10.45 -0.59 6.26
C ILE A 66 9.28 -1.30 6.93
N MET A 67 9.49 -2.50 7.48
CA MET A 67 8.37 -3.33 7.94
C MET A 67 7.60 -2.68 9.10
N PRO A 68 8.23 -2.14 10.16
CA PRO A 68 7.49 -1.47 11.24
C PRO A 68 6.65 -0.29 10.74
N LEU A 69 7.18 0.52 9.81
CA LEU A 69 6.46 1.65 9.23
C LEU A 69 5.24 1.18 8.43
N VAL A 70 5.46 0.22 7.52
CA VAL A 70 4.40 -0.28 6.64
C VAL A 70 3.29 -1.01 7.43
N ILE A 71 3.65 -1.77 8.47
CA ILE A 71 2.69 -2.40 9.40
C ILE A 71 1.92 -1.33 10.18
N LEU A 72 2.62 -0.30 10.71
CA LEU A 72 1.99 0.78 11.46
C LEU A 72 0.95 1.53 10.61
N VAL A 73 1.27 1.83 9.35
CA VAL A 73 0.33 2.52 8.46
C VAL A 73 -0.86 1.64 8.12
N TYR A 74 -0.66 0.34 7.91
CA TYR A 74 -1.77 -0.60 7.67
C TYR A 74 -2.64 -0.81 8.91
N LEU A 75 -2.04 -0.79 10.09
CA LEU A 75 -2.76 -0.76 11.36
C LEU A 75 -3.64 0.49 11.42
N MET A 76 -3.09 1.67 11.17
CA MET A 76 -3.88 2.91 11.11
C MET A 76 -4.97 2.84 10.03
N ASN A 77 -4.71 2.18 8.90
CA ASN A 77 -5.65 2.06 7.79
C ASN A 77 -6.95 1.38 8.20
N TYR A 78 -6.82 0.27 8.91
CA TYR A 78 -7.99 -0.43 9.42
C TYR A 78 -8.64 0.26 10.62
N ILE A 79 -7.85 0.95 11.45
CA ILE A 79 -8.40 1.78 12.54
C ILE A 79 -9.33 2.87 11.95
N ASP A 80 -8.83 3.71 11.04
CA ASP A 80 -9.63 4.78 10.43
C ASP A 80 -10.85 4.26 9.64
N ARG A 81 -10.73 3.08 9.01
CA ARG A 81 -11.86 2.44 8.32
C ARG A 81 -12.95 2.02 9.31
N ASN A 82 -12.57 1.48 10.47
CA ASN A 82 -13.49 1.04 11.51
C ASN A 82 -14.07 2.20 12.34
N ASN A 83 -13.48 3.40 12.26
CA ASN A 83 -13.98 4.58 12.97
C ASN A 83 -15.43 4.92 12.71
N TYR A 84 -15.95 4.64 11.51
CA TYR A 84 -17.36 4.91 11.25
C TYR A 84 -18.28 4.06 12.12
N ALA A 85 -17.92 2.79 12.30
CA ALA A 85 -18.66 1.86 13.15
C ALA A 85 -18.50 2.21 14.63
N ALA A 86 -17.29 2.59 15.06
CA ALA A 86 -17.06 3.07 16.43
C ALA A 86 -17.82 4.39 16.71
N ALA A 87 -17.77 5.34 15.79
CA ALA A 87 -18.48 6.63 15.88
C ALA A 87 -20.00 6.46 16.01
N LYS A 88 -20.59 5.44 15.34
CA LYS A 88 -22.01 5.10 15.53
C LYS A 88 -22.35 4.79 17.00
N LEU A 89 -21.46 4.12 17.72
CA LEU A 89 -21.63 3.81 19.14
C LEU A 89 -21.38 5.03 20.04
N GLN A 90 -20.71 6.07 19.51
CA GLN A 90 -20.34 7.30 20.22
C GLN A 90 -21.24 8.50 19.87
N GLY A 91 -22.48 8.26 19.42
CA GLY A 91 -23.46 9.32 19.20
C GLY A 91 -23.49 9.96 17.80
N LEU A 92 -22.70 9.49 16.84
CA LEU A 92 -22.68 10.04 15.47
C LEU A 92 -24.08 10.12 14.83
N LYS A 93 -24.89 9.07 14.98
CA LYS A 93 -26.24 9.02 14.38
C LYS A 93 -27.19 10.04 15.00
N SER A 94 -27.12 10.25 16.32
CA SER A 94 -27.97 11.24 17.00
C SER A 94 -27.55 12.66 16.63
N ASP A 95 -26.25 12.93 16.59
CA ASP A 95 -25.73 14.28 16.35
C ASP A 95 -26.00 14.75 14.91
N LEU A 96 -25.90 13.84 13.94
CA LEU A 96 -26.13 14.13 12.53
C LEU A 96 -27.56 13.82 12.06
N SER A 97 -28.43 13.35 12.96
CA SER A 97 -29.81 12.93 12.66
C SER A 97 -29.92 11.92 11.50
N ILE A 98 -29.02 10.93 11.48
CA ILE A 98 -28.87 9.94 10.40
C ILE A 98 -29.76 8.71 10.66
N ASP A 99 -30.57 8.34 9.67
CA ASP A 99 -31.35 7.10 9.71
C ASP A 99 -30.49 5.84 9.45
N GLU A 100 -31.03 4.63 9.66
CA GLU A 100 -30.24 3.42 9.45
C GLU A 100 -29.84 3.20 7.98
N LYS A 101 -30.69 3.58 7.02
CA LYS A 101 -30.41 3.41 5.59
C LYS A 101 -29.29 4.35 5.13
N GLN A 102 -29.36 5.61 5.54
CA GLN A 102 -28.34 6.64 5.34
C GLN A 102 -27.01 6.23 5.97
N TYR A 103 -27.03 5.66 7.18
CA TYR A 103 -25.83 5.12 7.80
C TYR A 103 -25.17 4.04 6.92
N GLN A 104 -25.93 3.08 6.39
CA GLN A 104 -25.41 2.03 5.49
C GLN A 104 -24.89 2.59 4.16
N VAL A 105 -25.50 3.66 3.62
CA VAL A 105 -24.97 4.37 2.45
C VAL A 105 -23.63 5.03 2.79
N GLY A 106 -23.54 5.72 3.93
CA GLY A 106 -22.28 6.31 4.40
C GLY A 106 -21.19 5.26 4.63
N LEU A 107 -21.53 4.05 5.09
CA LEU A 107 -20.57 2.96 5.24
C LEU A 107 -20.05 2.44 3.89
N SER A 108 -20.94 2.29 2.89
CA SER A 108 -20.59 1.69 1.60
C SER A 108 -19.95 2.67 0.61
N ILE A 109 -20.23 3.98 0.70
CA ILE A 109 -19.72 4.99 -0.24
C ILE A 109 -18.20 5.10 -0.25
N LEU A 110 -17.53 4.78 0.87
CA LEU A 110 -16.08 4.70 0.95
C LEU A 110 -15.52 3.70 -0.06
N PHE A 111 -16.13 2.52 -0.17
CA PHE A 111 -15.68 1.49 -1.10
C PHE A 111 -15.90 1.89 -2.56
N VAL A 112 -16.92 2.72 -2.84
CA VAL A 112 -17.14 3.27 -4.19
C VAL A 112 -15.96 4.16 -4.59
N GLY A 113 -15.57 5.11 -3.73
CA GLY A 113 -14.40 5.95 -3.96
C GLY A 113 -13.11 5.13 -4.09
N TYR A 114 -12.97 4.10 -3.24
CA TYR A 114 -11.82 3.21 -3.23
C TYR A 114 -11.67 2.47 -4.57
N VAL A 115 -12.72 1.80 -5.04
CA VAL A 115 -12.70 1.03 -6.31
C VAL A 115 -12.40 1.93 -7.50
N LEU A 116 -13.00 3.11 -7.55
CA LEU A 116 -12.79 4.07 -8.65
C LEU A 116 -11.34 4.53 -8.74
N MET A 117 -10.69 4.76 -7.60
CA MET A 117 -9.33 5.31 -7.56
C MET A 117 -8.24 4.23 -7.53
N GLN A 118 -8.56 2.97 -7.24
CA GLN A 118 -7.58 1.88 -7.15
C GLN A 118 -6.81 1.64 -8.46
N VAL A 119 -7.50 1.63 -9.61
CA VAL A 119 -6.84 1.45 -10.92
C VAL A 119 -6.05 2.69 -11.35
N PRO A 120 -6.64 3.92 -11.35
CA PRO A 120 -5.90 5.12 -11.72
C PRO A 120 -4.67 5.38 -10.85
N SER A 121 -4.79 5.17 -9.53
CA SER A 121 -3.69 5.40 -8.60
C SER A 121 -2.54 4.41 -8.80
N ASN A 122 -2.83 3.14 -9.07
CA ASN A 122 -1.77 2.17 -9.32
C ASN A 122 -0.96 2.51 -10.58
N LEU A 123 -1.61 3.09 -11.60
CA LEU A 123 -0.90 3.60 -12.78
C LEU A 123 -0.03 4.81 -12.43
N LEU A 124 -0.55 5.77 -11.64
CA LEU A 124 0.18 6.97 -11.21
C LEU A 124 1.43 6.66 -10.38
N LEU A 125 1.39 5.57 -9.59
CA LEU A 125 2.52 5.15 -8.77
C LEU A 125 3.78 4.88 -9.62
N ASN A 126 3.62 4.24 -10.78
CA ASN A 126 4.73 3.95 -11.70
C ASN A 126 5.35 5.22 -12.31
N PHE A 127 4.61 6.33 -12.33
CA PHE A 127 5.10 7.62 -12.83
C PHE A 127 5.70 8.52 -11.74
N SER A 128 5.52 8.18 -10.46
CA SER A 128 5.77 9.14 -9.38
C SER A 128 7.24 9.31 -8.99
N GLY A 129 8.17 8.52 -9.56
CA GLY A 129 9.63 8.68 -9.39
C GLY A 129 10.17 8.40 -7.97
N ARG A 130 9.33 8.54 -6.94
CA ARG A 130 9.65 8.51 -5.51
C ARG A 130 8.50 7.93 -4.70
N PRO A 131 8.55 6.63 -4.35
CA PRO A 131 7.51 5.99 -3.55
C PRO A 131 7.28 6.63 -2.18
N SER A 132 8.31 7.20 -1.55
CA SER A 132 8.18 7.84 -0.22
C SER A 132 7.27 9.07 -0.25
N TRP A 133 7.41 9.90 -1.29
CA TRP A 133 6.59 11.09 -1.48
C TRP A 133 5.16 10.70 -1.85
N TYR A 134 4.99 9.71 -2.71
CA TYR A 134 3.68 9.23 -3.11
C TYR A 134 2.90 8.64 -1.93
N LEU A 135 3.48 7.66 -1.22
CA LEU A 135 2.84 7.01 -0.09
C LEU A 135 2.63 8.01 1.06
N GLY A 136 3.64 8.82 1.38
CA GLY A 136 3.53 9.83 2.42
C GLY A 136 2.45 10.88 2.13
N PHE A 137 2.38 11.39 0.88
CA PHE A 137 1.33 12.33 0.48
C PHE A 137 -0.08 11.76 0.67
N PHE A 138 -0.34 10.54 0.17
CA PHE A 138 -1.66 9.93 0.30
C PHE A 138 -2.01 9.59 1.74
N VAL A 139 -1.06 9.13 2.55
CA VAL A 139 -1.28 8.87 3.99
C VAL A 139 -1.55 10.17 4.75
N THR A 140 -0.82 11.24 4.45
CA THR A 140 -1.08 12.57 5.05
C THR A 140 -2.43 13.13 4.62
N ALA A 141 -2.78 13.04 3.33
CA ALA A 141 -4.07 13.49 2.81
C ALA A 141 -5.23 12.69 3.43
N TRP A 142 -5.08 11.38 3.55
CA TRP A 142 -6.02 10.50 4.23
C TRP A 142 -6.20 10.88 5.71
N GLY A 143 -5.11 11.07 6.47
CA GLY A 143 -5.19 11.56 7.85
C GLY A 143 -5.87 12.93 7.98
N LEU A 144 -5.60 13.84 7.04
CA LEU A 144 -6.25 15.16 6.98
C LEU A 144 -7.77 15.05 6.73
N VAL A 145 -8.20 14.18 5.82
CA VAL A 145 -9.64 13.96 5.58
C VAL A 145 -10.30 13.32 6.81
N SER A 146 -9.61 12.38 7.48
CA SER A 146 -10.07 11.81 8.76
C SER A 146 -10.27 12.91 9.81
N LEU A 147 -9.29 13.82 9.97
CA LEU A 147 -9.40 14.99 10.84
C LEU A 147 -10.59 15.88 10.50
N LEU A 148 -10.77 16.24 9.23
CA LEU A 148 -11.86 17.11 8.79
C LEU A 148 -13.24 16.46 8.98
N THR A 149 -13.30 15.12 9.03
CA THR A 149 -14.54 14.38 9.30
C THR A 149 -15.12 14.71 10.68
N SER A 150 -14.29 15.10 11.65
CA SER A 150 -14.77 15.56 12.98
C SER A 150 -15.65 16.83 12.93
N GLN A 151 -15.52 17.62 11.87
CA GLN A 151 -16.19 18.93 11.71
C GLN A 151 -17.51 18.87 10.95
N VAL A 152 -17.90 17.67 10.52
CA VAL A 152 -19.13 17.36 9.78
C VAL A 152 -20.35 17.68 10.64
N LYS A 153 -21.39 18.28 10.02
CA LYS A 153 -22.62 18.69 10.71
C LYS A 153 -23.89 18.05 10.17
N ASP A 154 -23.83 17.48 8.98
CA ASP A 154 -24.98 16.83 8.36
C ASP A 154 -24.62 15.52 7.64
N TYR A 155 -25.65 14.86 7.12
CA TYR A 155 -25.52 13.63 6.34
C TYR A 155 -24.77 13.82 5.01
N GLY A 156 -24.90 14.98 4.36
CA GLY A 156 -24.21 15.24 3.10
C GLY A 156 -22.70 15.33 3.29
N ASP A 157 -22.31 16.08 4.32
CA ASP A 157 -20.93 16.27 4.75
C ASP A 157 -20.27 14.92 5.11
N ILE A 158 -20.92 14.05 5.89
CA ILE A 158 -20.33 12.76 6.27
C ILE A 158 -20.11 11.86 5.04
N VAL A 159 -21.06 11.86 4.11
CA VAL A 159 -20.98 11.07 2.87
C VAL A 159 -19.88 11.60 1.96
N ALA A 160 -19.77 12.92 1.82
CA ALA A 160 -18.72 13.56 1.04
C ALA A 160 -17.33 13.26 1.63
N CYS A 161 -17.14 13.44 2.94
CA CYS A 161 -15.91 13.10 3.64
C CYS A 161 -15.55 11.62 3.45
N ARG A 162 -16.50 10.69 3.62
CA ARG A 162 -16.27 9.25 3.43
C ARG A 162 -15.91 8.88 1.99
N PHE A 163 -16.54 9.51 1.00
CA PHE A 163 -16.21 9.29 -0.41
C PHE A 163 -14.78 9.76 -0.72
N ILE A 164 -14.44 10.98 -0.29
CA ILE A 164 -13.09 11.54 -0.47
C ILE A 164 -12.06 10.66 0.26
N LEU A 165 -12.38 10.20 1.47
CA LEU A 165 -11.54 9.27 2.24
C LEU A 165 -11.22 8.02 1.40
N GLY A 166 -12.23 7.40 0.80
CA GLY A 166 -12.04 6.24 -0.09
C GLY A 166 -11.13 6.53 -1.29
N VAL A 167 -11.25 7.71 -1.90
CA VAL A 167 -10.39 8.14 -3.02
C VAL A 167 -8.93 8.30 -2.59
N VAL A 168 -8.67 8.94 -1.45
CA VAL A 168 -7.29 9.17 -0.96
C VAL A 168 -6.65 7.94 -0.33
N GLU A 169 -7.46 6.98 0.14
CA GLU A 169 -7.01 5.74 0.77
C GLU A 169 -6.67 4.65 -0.27
N ALA A 170 -7.35 4.64 -1.42
CA ALA A 170 -7.17 3.65 -2.50
C ALA A 170 -5.71 3.39 -2.94
N PRO A 171 -4.85 4.43 -3.08
CA PRO A 171 -3.48 4.27 -3.56
C PRO A 171 -2.58 3.52 -2.59
N PHE A 172 -2.92 3.47 -1.30
CA PHE A 172 -2.03 3.01 -0.25
C PHE A 172 -1.69 1.52 -0.40
N PHE A 173 -2.70 0.66 -0.52
CA PHE A 173 -2.48 -0.79 -0.51
C PHE A 173 -1.63 -1.23 -1.72
N ALA A 174 -2.05 -0.89 -2.95
CA ALA A 174 -1.29 -1.19 -4.16
C ALA A 174 0.10 -0.53 -4.14
N GLY A 175 0.17 0.70 -3.61
CA GLY A 175 1.40 1.45 -3.40
C GLY A 175 2.43 0.71 -2.56
N VAL A 176 2.01 0.16 -1.43
CA VAL A 176 2.86 -0.62 -0.54
C VAL A 176 3.29 -1.92 -1.21
N LEU A 177 2.38 -2.64 -1.88
CA LEU A 177 2.75 -3.91 -2.52
C LEU A 177 3.83 -3.72 -3.59
N PHE A 178 3.67 -2.70 -4.43
CA PHE A 178 4.67 -2.30 -5.43
C PHE A 178 5.97 -1.87 -4.76
N TYR A 179 5.89 -1.07 -3.70
CA TYR A 179 7.08 -0.63 -2.99
C TYR A 179 7.87 -1.81 -2.40
N LEU A 180 7.18 -2.77 -1.76
CA LEU A 180 7.82 -3.97 -1.22
C LEU A 180 8.43 -4.85 -2.32
N SER A 181 7.80 -4.97 -3.50
CA SER A 181 8.35 -5.76 -4.61
C SER A 181 9.65 -5.19 -5.17
N LYS A 182 9.96 -3.90 -4.94
CA LYS A 182 11.23 -3.28 -5.33
C LYS A 182 12.36 -3.46 -4.31
N TRP A 183 12.06 -3.94 -3.11
CA TRP A 183 13.05 -4.18 -2.04
C TRP A 183 13.24 -5.66 -1.70
N TYR A 184 12.22 -6.49 -1.95
CA TYR A 184 12.20 -7.91 -1.58
C TYR A 184 12.09 -8.80 -2.82
N THR A 185 12.81 -9.92 -2.82
CA THR A 185 12.69 -10.96 -3.86
C THR A 185 11.36 -11.69 -3.72
N LYS A 186 10.89 -12.37 -4.77
CA LYS A 186 9.64 -13.17 -4.73
C LYS A 186 9.56 -14.12 -3.53
N ALA A 187 10.67 -14.81 -3.22
CA ALA A 187 10.76 -15.75 -2.10
C ALA A 187 10.68 -15.08 -0.72
N GLU A 188 11.02 -13.80 -0.61
CA GLU A 188 10.93 -13.05 0.64
C GLU A 188 9.59 -12.33 0.80
N LEU A 189 9.02 -11.90 -0.33
CA LEU A 189 7.85 -11.04 -0.40
C LEU A 189 6.64 -11.68 0.29
N ASN A 190 6.38 -12.98 0.08
CA ASN A 190 5.23 -13.67 0.66
C ASN A 190 5.17 -13.57 2.20
N LEU A 191 6.29 -13.80 2.88
CA LEU A 191 6.38 -13.67 4.33
C LEU A 191 6.15 -12.22 4.79
N ARG A 192 6.74 -11.23 4.10
CA ARG A 192 6.55 -9.82 4.45
C ARG A 192 5.12 -9.37 4.22
N MET A 193 4.49 -9.83 3.14
CA MET A 193 3.06 -9.58 2.90
C MET A 193 2.20 -10.18 4.01
N SER A 194 2.50 -11.41 4.45
CA SER A 194 1.78 -12.04 5.56
C SER A 194 1.92 -11.22 6.86
N ILE A 195 3.12 -10.73 7.17
CA ILE A 195 3.37 -9.86 8.33
C ILE A 195 2.63 -8.52 8.17
N PHE A 196 2.68 -7.92 6.98
CA PHE A 196 1.93 -6.69 6.67
C PHE A 196 0.43 -6.88 6.92
N TYR A 197 -0.14 -7.96 6.39
CA TYR A 197 -1.55 -8.31 6.59
C TYR A 197 -1.92 -8.51 8.07
N SER A 198 -1.00 -8.98 8.92
CA SER A 198 -1.28 -9.13 10.36
C SER A 198 -1.61 -7.79 11.05
N GLY A 199 -1.22 -6.65 10.48
CA GLY A 199 -1.57 -5.32 10.98
C GLY A 199 -3.08 -5.07 11.04
N SER A 200 -3.87 -5.65 10.12
CA SER A 200 -5.34 -5.52 10.13
C SER A 200 -6.00 -6.30 11.27
N LEU A 201 -5.34 -7.32 11.81
CA LEU A 201 -5.84 -8.05 12.98
C LEU A 201 -5.55 -7.26 14.26
N LEU A 202 -4.38 -6.62 14.34
CA LEU A 202 -3.98 -5.79 15.48
C LEU A 202 -4.83 -4.52 15.58
N SER A 203 -5.18 -3.90 14.45
CA SER A 203 -6.00 -2.68 14.42
C SER A 203 -7.36 -2.85 15.13
N GLY A 204 -7.98 -4.03 15.03
CA GLY A 204 -9.25 -4.32 15.71
C GLY A 204 -9.13 -4.28 17.25
N ALA A 205 -7.98 -4.68 17.80
CA ALA A 205 -7.73 -4.59 19.23
C ALA A 205 -7.42 -3.15 19.66
N PHE A 206 -6.49 -2.47 18.98
CA PHE A 206 -6.05 -1.13 19.36
C PHE A 206 -7.10 -0.06 19.09
N GLY A 207 -7.80 -0.10 17.96
CA GLY A 207 -8.84 0.88 17.62
C GLY A 207 -10.00 0.87 18.62
N ASN A 208 -10.44 -0.32 19.06
CA ASN A 208 -11.48 -0.43 20.10
C ASN A 208 -11.01 0.11 21.46
N LEU A 209 -9.74 -0.09 21.82
CA LEU A 209 -9.18 0.47 23.06
C LEU A 209 -9.10 2.00 23.01
N ILE A 210 -8.68 2.57 21.88
CA ILE A 210 -8.66 4.04 21.67
C ILE A 210 -10.08 4.59 21.77
N ALA A 211 -11.04 3.99 21.04
CA ALA A 211 -12.43 4.39 21.06
C ALA A 211 -13.05 4.33 22.46
N ALA A 212 -12.76 3.27 23.24
CA ALA A 212 -13.22 3.14 24.62
C ALA A 212 -12.62 4.21 25.55
N GLY A 213 -11.32 4.50 25.41
CA GLY A 213 -10.64 5.53 26.18
C GLY A 213 -11.19 6.93 25.91
N ILE A 214 -11.47 7.24 24.64
CA ILE A 214 -12.06 8.52 24.22
C ILE A 214 -13.48 8.67 24.77
N LEU A 215 -14.31 7.63 24.62
CA LEU A 215 -15.68 7.66 25.10
C LEU A 215 -15.77 7.86 26.62
N ASN A 216 -14.83 7.29 27.39
CA ASN A 216 -14.83 7.44 28.85
C ASN A 216 -14.26 8.80 29.30
N GLY A 217 -13.23 9.31 28.63
CA GLY A 217 -12.44 10.45 29.11
C GLY A 217 -12.68 11.79 28.42
N LEU A 218 -13.21 11.81 27.20
CA LEU A 218 -13.29 13.01 26.35
C LEU A 218 -14.70 13.31 25.82
N ASP A 219 -15.70 12.49 26.14
CA ASP A 219 -17.07 12.76 25.70
C ASP A 219 -17.60 14.06 26.31
N GLY A 220 -18.01 14.99 25.45
CA GLY A 220 -18.44 16.33 25.84
C GLY A 220 -17.29 17.28 26.23
N ASP A 221 -16.03 16.83 26.25
CA ASP A 221 -14.90 17.70 26.56
C ASP A 221 -14.76 18.77 25.47
N ARG A 222 -14.60 20.01 25.90
CA ARG A 222 -14.60 21.22 25.05
C ARG A 222 -15.83 21.36 24.13
N GLY A 223 -16.94 20.73 24.48
CA GLY A 223 -18.19 20.79 23.71
C GLY A 223 -18.18 19.94 22.44
N LEU A 224 -17.26 18.99 22.33
CA LEU A 224 -17.20 18.01 21.23
C LEU A 224 -17.67 16.65 21.72
N SER A 225 -18.43 15.95 20.88
CA SER A 225 -18.86 14.57 21.15
C SER A 225 -17.69 13.60 21.03
N ALA A 226 -17.76 12.45 21.71
CA ALA A 226 -16.72 11.42 21.66
C ALA A 226 -16.30 11.03 20.23
N TRP A 227 -17.26 10.93 19.29
CA TRP A 227 -16.95 10.57 17.90
C TRP A 227 -16.10 11.64 17.18
N GLN A 228 -16.25 12.92 17.53
CA GLN A 228 -15.44 13.98 16.93
C GLN A 228 -14.00 13.87 17.43
N TRP A 229 -13.82 13.62 18.73
CA TRP A 229 -12.51 13.36 19.32
C TRP A 229 -11.83 12.12 18.73
N LEU A 230 -12.60 11.07 18.41
CA LEU A 230 -12.10 9.88 17.72
C LEU A 230 -11.41 10.26 16.40
N TYR A 231 -12.11 10.97 15.52
CA TYR A 231 -11.55 11.42 14.24
C TYR A 231 -10.39 12.42 14.41
N ILE A 232 -10.43 13.29 15.43
CA ILE A 232 -9.34 14.26 15.69
C ILE A 232 -8.06 13.53 16.11
N ILE A 233 -8.14 12.60 17.05
CA ILE A 233 -6.98 11.92 17.61
C ILE A 233 -6.36 11.00 16.56
N GLU A 234 -7.17 10.14 15.97
CA GLU A 234 -6.67 9.12 15.05
C GLU A 234 -6.23 9.74 13.73
N GLY A 235 -6.99 10.70 13.19
CA GLY A 235 -6.60 11.46 12.00
C GLY A 235 -5.29 12.23 12.20
N SER A 236 -5.06 12.82 13.39
CA SER A 236 -3.78 13.49 13.71
C SER A 236 -2.61 12.53 13.70
N ILE A 237 -2.78 11.34 14.30
CA ILE A 237 -1.75 10.31 14.36
C ILE A 237 -1.43 9.81 12.94
N THR A 238 -2.45 9.49 12.14
CA THR A 238 -2.29 9.05 10.74
C THR A 238 -1.58 10.13 9.92
N MET A 239 -2.00 11.40 10.05
CA MET A 239 -1.39 12.52 9.33
C MET A 239 0.10 12.68 9.69
N PHE A 240 0.44 12.60 10.99
CA PHE A 240 1.82 12.65 11.47
C PHE A 240 2.66 11.49 10.91
N ILE A 241 2.13 10.27 10.95
CA ILE A 241 2.81 9.10 10.37
C ILE A 241 3.06 9.30 8.87
N GLY A 242 2.09 9.83 8.13
CA GLY A 242 2.26 10.17 6.71
C GLY A 242 3.42 11.13 6.46
N ILE A 243 3.55 12.16 7.30
CA ILE A 243 4.67 13.11 7.23
C ILE A 243 6.00 12.39 7.53
N VAL A 244 6.03 11.53 8.54
CA VAL A 244 7.22 10.73 8.88
C VAL A 244 7.65 9.83 7.71
N ILE A 245 6.69 9.22 6.99
CA ILE A 245 6.98 8.39 5.80
C ILE A 245 7.76 9.17 4.74
N VAL A 246 7.38 10.42 4.46
CA VAL A 246 8.05 11.26 3.45
C VAL A 246 9.55 11.42 3.75
N PHE A 247 9.94 11.44 5.03
CA PHE A 247 11.32 11.66 5.45
C PHE A 247 12.10 10.38 5.76
N VAL A 248 11.42 9.33 6.25
CA VAL A 248 12.06 8.12 6.78
C VAL A 248 12.02 6.96 5.78
N LEU A 249 10.98 6.86 4.96
CA LEU A 249 10.83 5.74 4.02
C LEU A 249 11.86 5.87 2.88
N PRO A 250 12.74 4.87 2.67
CA PRO A 250 13.73 4.94 1.60
C PRO A 250 13.07 4.74 0.24
N ASP A 251 13.34 5.59 -0.76
CA ASP A 251 12.74 5.46 -2.11
C ASP A 251 13.18 4.17 -2.83
N PHE A 252 14.39 4.17 -3.38
CA PHE A 252 14.95 3.04 -4.12
C PHE A 252 16.38 2.72 -3.66
N PRO A 253 16.87 1.49 -3.91
CA PRO A 253 18.22 1.07 -3.53
C PRO A 253 19.32 2.02 -4.02
N HIS A 254 19.19 2.57 -5.22
CA HIS A 254 20.17 3.49 -5.80
C HIS A 254 20.18 4.85 -5.07
N THR A 255 19.01 5.37 -4.69
CA THR A 255 18.81 6.70 -4.10
C THR A 255 19.10 6.74 -2.60
N TRP A 256 19.02 5.60 -1.90
CA TRP A 256 19.09 5.60 -0.43
C TRP A 256 20.51 5.88 0.09
N LYS A 257 20.68 7.01 0.79
CA LYS A 257 22.00 7.49 1.26
C LYS A 257 22.62 6.69 2.42
N LEU A 258 21.81 5.93 3.17
CA LEU A 258 22.27 5.16 4.35
C LEU A 258 22.83 3.77 4.02
N LEU A 259 22.80 3.33 2.76
CA LEU A 259 23.44 2.10 2.31
C LEU A 259 24.92 2.35 1.98
N SER A 260 25.80 1.45 2.42
CA SER A 260 27.18 1.40 1.92
C SER A 260 27.18 1.04 0.43
N ALA A 261 28.23 1.42 -0.30
CA ALA A 261 28.35 1.10 -1.72
C ALA A 261 28.21 -0.40 -2.01
N GLU A 262 28.79 -1.24 -1.15
CA GLU A 262 28.68 -2.71 -1.18
C GLU A 262 27.23 -3.18 -1.01
N MET A 263 26.50 -2.64 -0.03
CA MET A 263 25.09 -3.01 0.17
C MET A 263 24.18 -2.52 -0.96
N LYS A 264 24.49 -1.38 -1.59
CA LYS A 264 23.76 -0.89 -2.76
C LYS A 264 23.94 -1.84 -3.95
N HIS A 265 25.18 -2.23 -4.23
CA HIS A 265 25.49 -3.17 -5.32
C HIS A 265 24.80 -4.51 -5.12
N VAL A 266 24.86 -5.08 -3.90
CA VAL A 266 24.15 -6.32 -3.58
C VAL A 266 22.64 -6.15 -3.71
N ALA A 267 22.07 -5.02 -3.28
CA ALA A 267 20.63 -4.73 -3.39
C ALA A 267 20.15 -4.67 -4.85
N THR A 268 20.90 -4.01 -5.73
CA THR A 268 20.54 -3.92 -7.16
C THR A 268 20.74 -5.26 -7.86
N ARG A 269 21.84 -5.97 -7.57
CA ARG A 269 22.19 -7.23 -8.22
C ARG A 269 21.21 -8.35 -7.86
N ARG A 270 20.78 -8.46 -6.60
CA ARG A 270 19.77 -9.47 -6.21
C ARG A 270 18.42 -9.25 -6.90
N MET A 271 18.02 -8.00 -7.12
CA MET A 271 16.77 -7.67 -7.82
C MET A 271 16.90 -7.94 -9.31
N ALA A 272 18.05 -7.62 -9.91
CA ALA A 272 18.35 -7.95 -11.31
C ALA A 272 18.33 -9.47 -11.57
N LEU A 273 18.86 -10.28 -10.64
CA LEU A 273 18.79 -11.74 -10.74
C LEU A 273 17.35 -12.27 -10.66
N ASP A 274 16.52 -11.74 -9.76
CA ASP A 274 15.11 -12.13 -9.60
C ASP A 274 14.24 -11.67 -10.79
N ALA A 275 14.60 -10.56 -11.42
CA ALA A 275 13.97 -10.03 -12.64
C ALA A 275 14.39 -10.80 -13.90
N ALA A 276 15.66 -11.21 -14.00
CA ALA A 276 16.18 -12.03 -15.10
C ALA A 276 15.56 -13.45 -15.11
N GLU A 277 15.14 -13.96 -13.95
CA GLU A 277 14.32 -15.18 -13.87
C GLU A 277 12.86 -14.94 -14.30
N ALA A 278 12.40 -13.68 -14.38
CA ALA A 278 10.99 -13.31 -14.61
C ALA A 278 10.67 -12.91 -16.05
N ASP A 279 11.57 -12.23 -16.76
CA ASP A 279 11.26 -11.62 -18.06
C ASP A 279 12.16 -12.07 -19.21
N ILE A 280 11.48 -12.55 -20.26
CA ILE A 280 11.94 -12.53 -21.65
C ILE A 280 11.16 -11.40 -22.34
N ASP A 281 11.24 -10.17 -21.82
CA ASP A 281 10.48 -9.05 -22.39
C ASP A 281 11.14 -8.55 -23.68
N GLU A 282 10.33 -8.26 -24.70
CA GLU A 282 10.79 -7.70 -25.97
C GLU A 282 11.55 -6.39 -25.76
N ALA A 283 12.74 -6.30 -26.37
CA ALA A 283 13.59 -5.13 -26.34
C ALA A 283 12.82 -3.87 -26.79
N GLY A 284 12.49 -2.98 -25.85
CA GLY A 284 11.86 -1.70 -26.15
C GLY A 284 10.93 -1.14 -25.09
N GLY A 285 10.49 -1.93 -24.10
CA GLY A 285 9.61 -1.49 -23.02
C GLY A 285 8.19 -1.12 -23.51
N MET A 286 7.16 -1.81 -23.04
CA MET A 286 5.78 -1.41 -23.37
C MET A 286 5.39 -0.12 -22.66
N SER A 287 4.85 0.87 -23.39
CA SER A 287 4.20 2.04 -22.80
C SER A 287 3.12 1.60 -21.80
N GLN A 288 3.03 2.25 -20.64
CA GLN A 288 2.11 1.89 -19.55
C GLN A 288 0.63 1.88 -19.99
N ILE A 289 0.24 2.76 -20.93
CA ILE A 289 -1.11 2.76 -21.50
C ILE A 289 -1.33 1.51 -22.38
N LYS A 290 -0.29 1.07 -23.08
CA LYS A 290 -0.30 -0.18 -23.86
C LYS A 290 -0.33 -1.39 -22.94
N GLY A 291 0.43 -1.39 -21.85
CA GLY A 291 0.38 -2.40 -20.80
C GLY A 291 -1.00 -2.49 -20.13
N MET A 292 -1.60 -1.35 -19.78
CA MET A 292 -2.96 -1.28 -19.26
C MET A 292 -3.97 -1.88 -20.26
N LYS A 293 -3.91 -1.47 -21.53
CA LYS A 293 -4.78 -2.03 -22.58
C LYS A 293 -4.57 -3.54 -22.75
N ALA A 294 -3.34 -4.03 -22.68
CA ALA A 294 -3.02 -5.45 -22.73
C ALA A 294 -3.62 -6.19 -21.52
N ALA A 295 -3.47 -5.66 -20.30
CA ALA A 295 -4.03 -6.25 -19.09
C ALA A 295 -5.57 -6.33 -19.13
N PHE A 296 -6.25 -5.26 -19.58
CA PHE A 296 -7.70 -5.27 -19.74
C PHE A 296 -8.19 -6.19 -20.88
N SER A 297 -7.35 -6.44 -21.88
CA SER A 297 -7.66 -7.34 -22.99
C SER A 297 -7.28 -8.80 -22.71
N ASP A 298 -6.50 -9.07 -21.66
CA ASP A 298 -6.05 -10.42 -21.30
C ASP A 298 -7.15 -11.18 -20.53
N PRO A 299 -7.69 -12.28 -21.08
CA PRO A 299 -8.68 -13.11 -20.40
C PRO A 299 -8.18 -13.69 -19.08
N LYS A 300 -6.86 -13.92 -18.92
CA LYS A 300 -6.28 -14.46 -17.67
C LYS A 300 -6.42 -13.45 -16.53
N THR A 301 -6.28 -12.15 -16.81
CA THR A 301 -6.47 -11.09 -15.82
C THR A 301 -7.89 -11.11 -15.27
N TRP A 302 -8.89 -11.24 -16.13
CA TRP A 302 -10.30 -11.35 -15.71
C TRP A 302 -10.59 -12.66 -14.97
N LEU A 303 -9.99 -13.78 -15.40
CA LEU A 303 -10.10 -15.05 -14.70
C LEU A 303 -9.55 -14.95 -13.26
N LEU A 304 -8.35 -14.36 -13.10
CA LEU A 304 -7.74 -14.11 -11.79
C LEU A 304 -8.61 -13.17 -10.94
N ALA A 305 -9.17 -12.12 -11.53
CA ALA A 305 -10.07 -11.21 -10.83
C ALA A 305 -11.34 -11.92 -10.33
N ILE A 306 -11.95 -12.78 -11.16
CA ILE A 306 -13.13 -13.57 -10.78
C ILE A 306 -12.78 -14.58 -9.68
N MET A 307 -11.65 -15.29 -9.80
CA MET A 307 -11.19 -16.21 -8.77
C MET A 307 -10.95 -15.48 -7.44
N TYR A 308 -10.28 -14.33 -7.47
CA TYR A 308 -10.06 -13.49 -6.30
C TYR A 308 -11.39 -13.01 -5.68
N HIS A 309 -12.35 -12.59 -6.51
CA HIS A 309 -13.67 -12.21 -6.04
C HIS A 309 -14.41 -13.39 -5.40
N GLY A 310 -14.29 -14.60 -5.97
CA GLY A 310 -14.81 -15.83 -5.39
C GLY A 310 -14.22 -16.14 -4.02
N THR A 311 -12.90 -15.96 -3.84
CA THR A 311 -12.26 -16.12 -2.52
C THR A 311 -12.73 -15.07 -1.50
N THR A 312 -12.96 -13.83 -1.94
CA THR A 312 -13.49 -12.76 -1.08
C THR A 312 -14.95 -13.05 -0.68
N GLY A 313 -15.75 -13.57 -1.61
CA GLY A 313 -17.11 -14.04 -1.33
C GLY A 313 -17.13 -15.18 -0.30
N ALA A 314 -16.18 -16.12 -0.39
CA ALA A 314 -16.02 -17.19 0.59
C ALA A 314 -15.65 -16.67 1.98
N ALA A 315 -14.89 -15.57 2.08
CA ALA A 315 -14.63 -14.90 3.37
C ALA A 315 -15.90 -14.32 4.01
N GLY A 316 -16.97 -14.08 3.24
CA GLY A 316 -18.29 -13.74 3.77
C GLY A 316 -18.83 -14.80 4.75
N PHE A 317 -18.46 -16.08 4.58
CA PHE A 317 -18.81 -17.14 5.52
C PHE A 317 -18.29 -16.88 6.94
N GLN A 318 -17.12 -16.25 7.08
CA GLN A 318 -16.57 -15.88 8.40
C GLN A 318 -17.47 -14.90 9.14
N ASN A 319 -18.14 -13.98 8.43
CA ASN A 319 -19.05 -13.00 9.03
C ASN A 319 -20.35 -13.63 9.55
N PHE A 320 -20.83 -14.71 8.92
CA PHE A 320 -22.07 -15.37 9.31
C PHE A 320 -21.85 -16.56 10.26
N PHE A 321 -20.60 -16.97 10.48
CA PHE A 321 -20.29 -18.13 11.31
C PHE A 321 -20.82 -18.03 12.74
N PRO A 322 -20.72 -16.88 13.44
CA PRO A 322 -21.34 -16.71 14.77
C PRO A 322 -22.87 -16.84 14.74
N SER A 323 -23.52 -16.26 13.72
CA SER A 323 -24.97 -16.35 13.55
C SER A 323 -25.44 -17.78 13.25
N LEU A 324 -24.68 -18.52 12.43
CA LEU A 324 -24.93 -19.95 12.16
C LEU A 324 -24.81 -20.79 13.43
N THR A 325 -23.81 -20.53 14.28
CA THR A 325 -23.68 -21.24 15.56
C THR A 325 -24.76 -20.86 16.56
N GLU A 326 -25.29 -19.63 16.52
CA GLU A 326 -26.43 -19.21 17.35
C GLU A 326 -27.71 -19.95 16.95
N GLU A 327 -27.94 -20.19 15.66
CA GLU A 327 -29.07 -21.02 15.19
C GLU A 327 -28.93 -22.50 15.59
N LEU A 328 -27.69 -23.02 15.67
CA LEU A 328 -27.40 -24.40 16.08
C LEU A 328 -27.50 -24.63 17.59
N TYR A 329 -27.27 -23.59 18.39
CA TYR A 329 -27.28 -23.61 19.85
C TYR A 329 -28.18 -22.49 20.44
N PRO A 330 -29.48 -22.48 20.13
CA PRO A 330 -30.37 -21.37 20.47
C PRO A 330 -30.52 -21.12 21.98
N ASP A 331 -30.39 -22.18 22.79
CA ASP A 331 -30.53 -22.13 24.25
C ASP A 331 -29.19 -21.98 25.00
N ASP A 332 -28.05 -22.07 24.31
CA ASP A 332 -26.71 -22.06 24.92
C ASP A 332 -25.73 -21.20 24.10
N LYS A 333 -25.90 -19.88 24.24
CA LYS A 333 -25.09 -18.87 23.55
C LYS A 333 -23.60 -18.94 23.89
N VAL A 334 -23.25 -19.50 25.05
CA VAL A 334 -21.84 -19.65 25.46
C VAL A 334 -21.20 -20.78 24.66
N ASN A 335 -21.86 -21.94 24.56
CA ASN A 335 -21.36 -23.02 23.71
C ASN A 335 -21.39 -22.65 22.22
N ALA A 336 -22.39 -21.89 21.76
CA ALA A 336 -22.43 -21.36 20.39
C ALA A 336 -21.13 -20.63 20.02
N LEU A 337 -20.68 -19.71 20.89
CA LEU A 337 -19.46 -18.92 20.68
C LEU A 337 -18.17 -19.74 20.87
N LEU A 338 -18.16 -20.72 21.78
CA LEU A 338 -16.98 -21.56 22.01
C LEU A 338 -16.69 -22.48 20.81
N VAL A 339 -17.72 -22.99 20.14
CA VAL A 339 -17.59 -23.86 18.95
C VAL A 339 -17.09 -23.08 17.72
N VAL A 340 -17.18 -21.75 17.73
CA VAL A 340 -16.62 -20.89 16.68
C VAL A 340 -15.08 -20.91 16.67
N ALA A 341 -14.42 -21.01 17.83
CA ALA A 341 -12.97 -20.82 17.94
C ALA A 341 -12.10 -21.91 17.26
N PRO A 342 -12.38 -23.22 17.37
CA PRO A 342 -11.52 -24.26 16.80
C PRO A 342 -11.33 -24.18 15.27
N PRO A 343 -12.37 -23.91 14.45
CA PRO A 343 -12.19 -23.67 13.01
C PRO A 343 -11.23 -22.51 12.68
N TYR A 344 -11.30 -21.40 13.41
CA TYR A 344 -10.40 -20.26 13.19
C TYR A 344 -8.94 -20.59 13.54
N LEU A 345 -8.71 -21.30 14.64
CA LEU A 345 -7.37 -21.78 15.00
C LEU A 345 -6.80 -22.74 13.95
N PHE A 346 -7.63 -23.63 13.41
CA PHE A 346 -7.24 -24.51 12.31
C PHE A 346 -6.89 -23.71 11.04
N MET A 347 -7.70 -22.71 10.66
CA MET A 347 -7.43 -21.85 9.51
C MET A 347 -6.08 -21.11 9.64
N VAL A 348 -5.75 -20.61 10.82
CA VAL A 348 -4.45 -19.95 11.08
C VAL A 348 -3.29 -20.96 10.93
N MET A 349 -3.40 -22.12 11.56
CA MET A 349 -2.37 -23.17 11.47
C MET A 349 -2.17 -23.64 10.03
N TRP A 350 -3.27 -23.82 9.29
CA TRP A 350 -3.24 -24.20 7.88
C TRP A 350 -2.61 -23.11 7.02
N SER A 351 -3.00 -21.84 7.19
CA SER A 351 -2.44 -20.71 6.43
C SER A 351 -0.93 -20.57 6.65
N LEU A 352 -0.46 -20.66 7.89
CA LEU A 352 0.98 -20.62 8.20
C LEU A 352 1.73 -21.82 7.62
N THR A 353 1.16 -23.03 7.74
CA THR A 353 1.77 -24.25 7.18
C THR A 353 1.84 -24.16 5.67
N HIS A 354 0.77 -23.72 5.02
CA HIS A 354 0.69 -23.56 3.57
C HIS A 354 1.69 -22.50 3.07
N GLY A 355 1.83 -21.37 3.77
CA GLY A 355 2.84 -20.34 3.46
C GLY A 355 4.27 -20.89 3.56
N ILE A 356 4.60 -21.59 4.64
CA ILE A 356 5.92 -22.22 4.83
C ILE A 356 6.20 -23.26 3.75
N VAL A 357 5.19 -24.04 3.36
CA VAL A 357 5.31 -25.09 2.35
C VAL A 357 5.47 -24.49 0.94
N SER A 358 4.69 -23.46 0.58
CA SER A 358 4.83 -22.73 -0.69
C SER A 358 6.21 -22.08 -0.80
N ASP A 359 6.68 -21.40 0.25
CA ASP A 359 8.02 -20.78 0.28
C ASP A 359 9.14 -21.83 0.12
N LYS A 360 8.98 -23.02 0.71
CA LYS A 360 9.94 -24.13 0.55
C LYS A 360 9.89 -24.80 -0.81
N LEU A 361 8.70 -24.89 -1.41
CA LEU A 361 8.49 -25.52 -2.72
C LEU A 361 8.75 -24.56 -3.89
N ARG A 362 8.96 -23.26 -3.64
CA ARG A 362 9.14 -22.21 -4.66
C ARG A 362 7.98 -22.15 -5.67
N ASN A 363 6.77 -22.47 -5.20
CA ASN A 363 5.52 -22.46 -5.98
C ASN A 363 4.65 -21.28 -5.59
#